data_AF-A0A0S8KTF2-F1
#
_entry.id   AF-A0A0S8KTF2-F1
#
_cell.length_a   1.000
_cell.length_b   1.000
_cell.length_c   1.000
_cell.angle_alpha   90.00
_cell.angle_beta   90.00
_cell.angle_gamma   90.00
#
_symmetry.space_group_name_H-M   'P 1'
#
loop_
_entity.id
_entity.type
_entity.pdbx_description
1 polymer ?
#
loop_
_entity_poly.entity_id
_entity_poly.type
_entity_poly.pdbx_seq_one_letter_code
_entity_poly.pdbx_strand_id
1 'polypeptide(L)'
;MSTTLDGQYLFDEQQLEIEPGSVSRDSIERTVPGLDGVLSIDLGGRGRKIKQKGVLRAKSRSQMDGRISVISAYMDGDTHTLVTSGGKAFGNLRMDVFKVSKERESGGGVVIDYEIVYTQLRV
;
A
#
# COMPACT_ATOMS: atom_id res chain seq x y z
N MET A 1 -16.77 2.07 -8.98
CA MET A 1 -16.03 0.87 -8.53
C MET A 1 -15.25 1.28 -7.30
N SER A 2 -15.25 0.46 -6.27
CA SER A 2 -14.67 0.79 -4.96
C SER A 2 -13.25 0.30 -4.83
N THR A 3 -12.49 0.87 -3.90
CA THR A 3 -11.21 0.29 -3.50
C THR A 3 -11.44 -0.90 -2.59
N THR A 4 -10.85 -2.05 -2.91
CA THR A 4 -10.94 -3.26 -2.10
C THR A 4 -9.56 -3.84 -1.81
N LEU A 5 -9.40 -4.45 -0.63
CA LEU A 5 -8.24 -5.24 -0.25
C LEU A 5 -8.69 -6.70 -0.13
N ASP A 6 -8.12 -7.59 -0.93
CA ASP A 6 -8.55 -8.98 -1.06
C ASP A 6 -10.07 -9.14 -1.30
N GLY A 7 -10.64 -8.19 -2.05
CA GLY A 7 -12.08 -8.14 -2.33
C GLY A 7 -12.94 -7.60 -1.18
N GLN A 8 -12.35 -7.20 -0.05
CA GLN A 8 -13.06 -6.58 1.06
C GLN A 8 -13.10 -5.05 0.96
N TYR A 9 -14.23 -4.47 1.34
CA TYR A 9 -14.50 -3.04 1.36
C TYR A 9 -14.10 -2.44 2.71
N LEU A 10 -12.79 -2.25 2.91
CA LEU A 10 -12.27 -1.79 4.21
C LEU A 10 -12.14 -0.27 4.31
N PHE A 11 -11.99 0.40 3.18
CA PHE A 11 -11.65 1.83 3.11
C PHE A 11 -12.83 2.67 2.66
N ASP A 12 -12.95 3.88 3.21
CA ASP A 12 -13.92 4.85 2.71
C ASP A 12 -13.32 5.56 1.49
N GLU A 13 -14.11 5.68 0.41
CA GLU A 13 -13.63 6.24 -0.86
C GLU A 13 -13.41 7.75 -0.82
N GLN A 14 -14.07 8.45 0.11
CA GLN A 14 -13.93 9.89 0.26
C GLN A 14 -12.53 10.23 0.77
N GLN A 15 -11.71 10.84 -0.09
CA GLN A 15 -10.34 11.29 0.18
C GLN A 15 -9.29 10.16 0.27
N LEU A 16 -9.54 9.04 -0.42
CA LEU A 16 -8.53 7.99 -0.59
C LEU A 16 -7.53 8.38 -1.69
N GLU A 17 -6.27 8.51 -1.32
CA GLU A 17 -5.15 8.76 -2.22
C GLU A 17 -4.20 7.57 -2.23
N ILE A 18 -3.89 7.05 -3.41
CA ILE A 18 -2.97 5.93 -3.59
C ILE A 18 -1.82 6.39 -4.47
N GLU A 19 -0.63 6.47 -3.87
CA GLU A 19 0.62 6.87 -4.51
C GLU A 19 1.49 5.62 -4.71
N PRO A 20 1.50 5.01 -5.91
CA PRO A 20 2.46 3.96 -6.23
C PRO A 20 3.85 4.58 -6.39
N GLY A 21 4.84 4.05 -5.66
CA GLY A 21 6.23 4.42 -5.86
C GLY A 21 6.76 3.97 -7.23
N SER A 22 7.90 4.55 -7.60
CA SER A 22 8.60 4.21 -8.85
C SER A 22 9.04 2.76 -8.87
N VAL A 23 8.91 2.12 -10.04
CA VAL A 23 9.50 0.80 -10.28
C VAL A 23 10.99 1.02 -10.52
N SER A 24 11.85 0.39 -9.71
CA SER A 24 13.30 0.43 -9.91
C SER A 24 13.81 -0.93 -10.40
N ARG A 25 14.70 -0.91 -11.38
CA ARG A 25 15.51 -2.07 -11.78
C ARG A 25 16.92 -1.87 -11.27
N ASP A 26 17.50 -2.91 -10.70
CA ASP A 26 18.92 -2.91 -10.37
C ASP A 26 19.69 -3.51 -11.55
N SER A 27 20.85 -2.93 -11.86
CA SER A 27 21.83 -3.52 -12.76
C SER A 27 23.18 -3.55 -12.08
N ILE A 28 23.92 -4.64 -12.22
CA ILE A 28 25.33 -4.70 -11.86
C ILE A 28 26.15 -4.49 -13.12
N GLU A 29 27.04 -3.50 -13.06
CA GLU A 29 28.02 -3.25 -14.10
C GLU A 29 29.35 -3.92 -13.74
N ARG A 30 29.88 -4.73 -14.65
CA ARG A 30 31.21 -5.35 -14.54
C ARG A 30 32.08 -4.95 -15.71
N THR A 31 33.24 -4.39 -15.39
CA THR A 31 34.30 -4.10 -16.35
C THR A 31 35.28 -5.28 -16.39
N VAL A 32 35.63 -5.71 -17.61
CA VAL A 32 36.59 -6.81 -17.83
C VAL A 32 37.86 -6.23 -18.48
N PRO A 33 39.06 -6.42 -17.90
CA PRO A 33 40.30 -5.95 -18.50
C PRO A 33 40.49 -6.53 -19.91
N GLY A 34 40.78 -5.67 -20.89
CA GLY A 34 40.98 -6.07 -22.28
C GLY A 34 39.72 -6.13 -23.15
N LEU A 35 38.57 -5.71 -22.61
CA LEU A 35 37.33 -5.54 -23.37
C LEU A 35 36.87 -4.08 -23.28
N ASP A 36 36.70 -3.40 -24.40
CA ASP A 36 36.11 -2.05 -24.42
C ASP A 36 34.59 -2.17 -24.27
N GLY A 37 34.13 -2.12 -23.03
CA GLY A 37 32.71 -2.16 -22.68
C GLY A 37 32.45 -2.50 -21.22
N VAL A 38 31.19 -2.37 -20.83
CA VAL A 38 30.70 -2.73 -19.49
C VAL A 38 29.66 -3.83 -19.66
N LEU A 39 29.86 -4.96 -18.98
CA LEU A 39 28.84 -5.99 -18.89
C LEU A 39 27.79 -5.53 -17.88
N SER A 40 26.59 -5.19 -18.34
CA SER A 40 25.46 -4.87 -17.48
C SER A 40 24.61 -6.12 -17.25
N ILE A 41 24.48 -6.55 -16.00
CA ILE A 41 23.68 -7.68 -15.56
C ILE A 41 22.40 -7.12 -14.93
N ASP A 42 21.25 -7.30 -15.58
CA ASP A 42 19.93 -6.95 -15.03
C ASP A 42 19.60 -7.89 -13.86
N LEU A 43 19.43 -7.33 -12.66
CA LEU A 43 19.06 -8.06 -11.45
C LEU A 43 17.55 -8.19 -11.26
N GLY A 44 16.76 -7.71 -12.22
CA GLY A 44 15.30 -7.76 -12.20
C GLY A 44 14.64 -6.56 -11.52
N GLY A 45 13.31 -6.60 -11.46
CA GLY A 45 12.52 -5.57 -10.81
C GLY A 45 12.56 -5.71 -9.29
N ARG A 46 12.95 -4.64 -8.58
CA ARG A 46 12.71 -4.59 -7.13
C ARG A 46 11.25 -4.33 -6.86
N GLY A 47 10.81 -4.82 -5.70
CA GLY A 47 9.53 -4.44 -5.16
C GLY A 47 9.41 -2.94 -4.97
N ARG A 48 8.24 -2.38 -5.28
CA ARG A 48 7.96 -0.95 -5.06
C ARG A 48 7.13 -0.74 -3.81
N LYS A 49 7.29 0.41 -3.17
CA LYS A 49 6.40 0.83 -2.09
C LYS A 49 5.16 1.50 -2.67
N ILE A 50 3.99 1.17 -2.14
CA ILE A 50 2.74 1.85 -2.46
C ILE A 50 2.26 2.49 -1.17
N LYS A 51 2.05 3.81 -1.20
CA LYS A 51 1.47 4.54 -0.07
C LYS A 51 0.00 4.74 -0.33
N GLN A 52 -0.81 4.47 0.68
CA GLN A 52 -2.24 4.73 0.67
C GLN A 52 -2.55 5.65 1.84
N LYS A 53 -3.12 6.81 1.56
CA LYS A 53 -3.63 7.73 2.56
C LYS A 53 -5.14 7.83 2.41
N GLY A 54 -5.84 7.98 3.52
CA GLY A 54 -7.28 8.13 3.47
C GLY A 54 -7.85 8.51 4.81
N VAL A 55 -9.16 8.55 4.85
CA VAL A 55 -9.92 8.88 6.05
C VAL A 55 -10.89 7.74 6.32
N LEU A 56 -10.88 7.22 7.54
CA LEU A 56 -11.90 6.29 8.04
C LEU A 56 -12.96 7.05 8.80
N ARG A 57 -14.22 6.64 8.62
CA ARG A 57 -15.38 7.16 9.32
C ARG A 57 -16.16 6.02 9.96
N ALA A 58 -16.58 6.26 11.19
CA ALA A 58 -17.40 5.33 11.95
C ALA A 58 -18.46 6.08 12.77
N LYS A 59 -19.56 5.42 13.11
CA LYS A 59 -20.61 6.03 13.95
C LYS A 59 -20.24 6.11 15.42
N SER A 60 -19.28 5.30 15.86
CA SER A 60 -18.79 5.28 17.23
C SER A 60 -17.32 4.90 17.28
N ARG A 61 -16.67 5.20 18.40
CA ARG A 61 -15.29 4.81 18.65
C ARG A 61 -15.09 3.30 18.63
N SER A 62 -16.02 2.53 19.22
CA SER A 62 -15.97 1.06 19.18
C SER A 62 -16.02 0.50 17.75
N GLN A 63 -16.84 1.09 16.86
CA GLN A 63 -16.84 0.71 15.45
C GLN A 63 -15.54 1.11 14.75
N MET A 64 -14.97 2.27 15.09
CA MET A 64 -13.67 2.70 14.58
C MET A 64 -12.56 1.73 14.98
N ASP A 65 -12.50 1.36 16.26
CA ASP A 65 -11.54 0.39 16.80
C ASP A 65 -11.67 -0.97 16.11
N GLY A 66 -12.90 -1.42 15.85
CA GLY A 66 -13.17 -2.62 15.06
C GLY A 66 -12.61 -2.54 13.64
N ARG A 67 -12.80 -1.41 12.94
CA ARG A 67 -12.24 -1.21 11.59
C ARG A 67 -10.71 -1.17 11.59
N ILE A 68 -10.12 -0.47 12.56
CA ILE A 68 -8.67 -0.41 12.76
C ILE A 68 -8.12 -1.82 13.01
N SER A 69 -8.79 -2.60 13.87
CA SER A 69 -8.40 -3.98 14.18
C SER A 69 -8.43 -4.87 12.95
N VAL A 70 -9.50 -4.80 12.14
CA VAL A 70 -9.60 -5.56 10.88
C VAL A 70 -8.49 -5.17 9.91
N ILE A 71 -8.20 -3.88 9.71
CA ILE A 71 -7.11 -3.43 8.83
C ILE A 71 -5.75 -3.88 9.37
N SER A 72 -5.54 -3.80 10.69
CA SER A 72 -4.29 -4.23 11.32
C SER A 72 -4.05 -5.75 11.22
N ALA A 73 -5.11 -6.55 11.06
CA ALA A 73 -4.99 -7.99 10.88
C ALA A 73 -4.29 -8.35 9.56
N TYR A 74 -4.32 -7.47 8.55
CA TYR A 74 -3.57 -7.61 7.30
C TYR A 74 -2.07 -7.28 7.44
N MET A 75 -1.60 -6.97 8.65
CA MET A 75 -0.17 -6.94 8.99
C MET A 75 0.31 -8.33 9.48
N ASP A 76 -0.20 -9.40 8.87
CA ASP A 76 0.16 -10.80 9.14
C ASP A 76 1.49 -11.22 8.49
N GLY A 77 1.98 -10.43 7.54
CA GLY A 77 3.19 -10.71 6.78
C GLY A 77 2.94 -11.43 5.45
N ASP A 78 1.68 -11.75 5.15
CA ASP A 78 1.25 -12.35 3.90
C ASP A 78 1.11 -11.30 2.78
N THR A 79 0.80 -11.80 1.58
CA THR A 79 0.60 -10.95 0.40
C THR A 79 -0.87 -10.82 0.06
N HIS A 80 -1.29 -9.58 -0.18
CA HIS A 80 -2.65 -9.19 -0.49
C HIS A 80 -2.74 -8.54 -1.87
N THR A 81 -3.96 -8.37 -2.34
CA THR A 81 -4.31 -7.70 -3.60
C THR A 81 -5.15 -6.47 -3.33
N LEU A 82 -4.62 -5.30 -3.69
CA LEU A 82 -5.34 -4.03 -3.61
C LEU A 82 -5.90 -3.69 -4.99
N VAL A 83 -7.22 -3.57 -5.10
CA VAL A 83 -7.89 -3.08 -6.31
C VAL A 83 -8.36 -1.67 -6.05
N THR A 84 -7.95 -0.71 -6.88
CA THR A 84 -8.38 0.69 -6.74
C THR A 84 -9.71 0.95 -7.43
N SER A 85 -10.37 2.05 -7.04
CA SER A 85 -11.60 2.53 -7.69
C SER A 85 -11.45 2.78 -9.20
N GLY A 86 -10.22 3.03 -9.68
CA GLY A 86 -9.89 3.18 -11.10
C GLY A 86 -9.71 1.86 -11.85
N GLY A 87 -10.00 0.71 -11.24
CA GLY A 87 -9.87 -0.62 -11.85
C GLY A 87 -8.42 -1.13 -11.88
N LYS A 88 -7.47 -0.42 -11.27
CA LYS A 88 -6.08 -0.85 -11.22
C LYS A 88 -5.89 -1.83 -10.07
N ALA A 89 -5.48 -3.05 -10.39
CA ALA A 89 -5.14 -4.07 -9.40
C ALA A 89 -3.63 -4.10 -9.13
N PHE A 90 -3.28 -4.13 -7.86
CA PHE A 90 -1.93 -4.31 -7.36
C PHE A 90 -1.89 -5.61 -6.55
N GLY A 91 -1.32 -6.67 -7.13
CA GLY A 91 -1.12 -7.94 -6.43
C GLY A 91 0.22 -8.00 -5.70
N ASN A 92 0.42 -9.06 -4.91
CA ASN A 92 1.66 -9.34 -4.17
C ASN A 92 2.07 -8.21 -3.21
N LEU A 93 1.09 -7.55 -2.58
CA LEU A 93 1.32 -6.47 -1.63
C LEU A 93 1.41 -6.99 -0.21
N ARG A 94 2.53 -6.79 0.46
CA ARG A 94 2.62 -6.98 1.90
C ARG A 94 2.37 -5.66 2.61
N MET A 95 1.50 -5.64 3.60
CA MET A 95 1.31 -4.44 4.44
C MET A 95 2.47 -4.35 5.44
N ASP A 96 3.30 -3.31 5.32
CA ASP A 96 4.45 -3.14 6.22
C ASP A 96 4.16 -2.14 7.34
N VAL A 97 3.36 -1.12 7.06
CA VAL A 97 3.07 -0.04 8.01
C VAL A 97 1.60 0.32 7.91
N PHE A 98 0.92 0.35 9.05
CA PHE A 98 -0.38 0.99 9.21
C PHE A 98 -0.28 2.01 10.34
N LYS A 99 -0.57 3.28 10.04
CA LYS A 99 -0.58 4.37 10.99
C LYS A 99 -1.94 5.05 10.95
N VAL A 100 -2.55 5.16 12.12
CA VAL A 100 -3.68 6.06 12.33
C VAL A 100 -3.18 7.37 12.92
N SER A 101 -3.79 8.46 12.54
CA SER A 101 -3.38 9.80 12.93
C SER A 101 -4.57 10.55 13.51
N LYS A 102 -4.75 11.83 13.18
CA LYS A 102 -5.60 12.76 13.93
C LYS A 102 -7.05 12.28 13.97
N GLU A 103 -7.50 11.86 15.16
CA GLU A 103 -8.91 11.57 15.43
C GLU A 103 -9.68 12.88 15.59
N ARG A 104 -10.85 12.93 14.94
CA ARG A 104 -11.75 14.07 14.95
C ARG A 104 -13.17 13.57 15.11
N GLU A 105 -13.91 14.20 16.00
CA GLU A 105 -15.36 14.00 16.09
C GLU A 105 -16.05 14.91 15.08
N SER A 106 -16.95 14.36 14.27
CA SER A 106 -17.71 15.13 13.28
C SER A 106 -19.15 14.64 13.22
N GLY A 107 -20.09 15.54 13.53
CA GLY A 107 -21.52 15.38 13.24
C GLY A 107 -22.15 14.05 13.70
N GLY A 108 -21.75 13.52 14.85
CA GLY A 108 -22.27 12.26 15.41
C GLY A 108 -21.46 11.00 15.06
N GLY A 109 -20.27 11.14 14.48
CA GLY A 109 -19.34 10.04 14.23
C GLY A 109 -17.89 10.40 14.53
N VAL A 110 -17.03 9.39 14.41
CA VAL A 110 -15.57 9.49 14.56
C VAL A 110 -14.93 9.43 13.19
N VAL A 111 -13.97 10.31 12.94
CA VAL A 111 -13.23 10.44 11.70
C VAL A 111 -11.74 10.37 12.02
N ILE A 112 -11.00 9.47 11.37
CA ILE A 112 -9.56 9.27 11.59
C ILE A 112 -8.83 9.26 10.26
N ASP A 113 -7.79 10.08 10.13
CA ASP A 113 -6.89 10.01 8.99
C ASP A 113 -5.92 8.82 9.18
N TYR A 114 -5.64 8.06 8.13
CA TYR A 114 -4.70 6.94 8.17
C TYR A 114 -3.71 6.97 7.00
N GLU A 115 -2.57 6.31 7.21
CA GLU A 115 -1.55 6.02 6.22
C GLU A 115 -1.17 4.54 6.28
N ILE A 116 -1.23 3.87 5.12
CA ILE A 116 -0.75 2.51 4.94
C ILE A 116 0.41 2.53 3.94
N VAL A 117 1.47 1.79 4.25
CA VAL A 117 2.58 1.52 3.33
C VAL A 117 2.59 0.03 3.02
N TYR A 118 2.41 -0.28 1.74
CA TYR A 118 2.58 -1.61 1.20
C TYR A 118 3.92 -1.73 0.51
N THR A 119 4.54 -2.91 0.56
CA THR A 119 5.61 -3.29 -0.35
C THR A 119 5.09 -4.33 -1.32
N GLN A 120 5.11 -3.99 -2.60
CA GLN A 120 4.80 -4.92 -3.69
C GLN A 120 6.02 -5.81 -3.92
N LEU A 121 5.96 -7.08 -3.52
CA LEU A 121 7.13 -7.98 -3.58
C LEU A 121 7.46 -8.46 -5.00
N ARG A 122 6.50 -8.40 -5.92
CA ARG A 122 6.67 -8.77 -7.34
C ARG A 122 5.91 -7.79 -8.23
N VAL A 123 6.61 -7.18 -9.19
CA VAL A 123 6.08 -6.23 -10.18
C VAL A 123 6.10 -6.88 -11.56
#